data_AF-A0A2G5W1U9-F1
#
_entry.id   AF-A0A2G5W1U9-F1
#
_cell.length_a   1.000
_cell.length_b   1.000
_cell.length_c   1.000
_cell.angle_alpha   90.00
_cell.angle_beta   90.00
_cell.angle_gamma   90.00
#
_symmetry.space_group_name_H-M   'P 1'
#
loop_
_entity.id
_entity.type
_entity.pdbx_description
1 polymer ?
#
loop_
_entity_poly.entity_id
_entity_poly.type
_entity_poly.pdbx_seq_one_letter_code
_entity_poly.pdbx_strand_id
1 'polypeptide(L)'
;MIKFIPELYTRGEVALDQQLTDLYRQLLPALESKKQELTFYGYSEITEEDLLKYVVEKKWRKKDISAMRSYEMISDVLTITAAQFMTHTQTEAQRHSEDVLELSKEEWSVLFSPKKAE
;
A
#
# COMPACT_ATOMS: atom_id res chain seq x y z
N MET A 1 -9.16 16.77 5.58
CA MET A 1 -9.71 16.42 4.26
C MET A 1 -8.85 15.30 3.72
N ILE A 2 -9.26 14.05 3.96
CA ILE A 2 -8.47 12.86 3.61
C ILE A 2 -8.45 12.79 2.09
N LYS A 3 -7.27 12.87 1.49
CA LYS A 3 -7.08 12.73 0.05
C LYS A 3 -7.21 11.26 -0.29
N PHE A 4 -8.44 10.85 -0.62
CA PHE A 4 -8.72 9.62 -1.35
C PHE A 4 -7.83 9.60 -2.60
N ILE A 5 -6.96 8.60 -2.75
CA ILE A 5 -6.08 8.44 -3.93
C ILE A 5 -6.82 7.55 -4.93
N PRO A 6 -7.49 8.11 -5.96
CA PRO A 6 -8.19 7.33 -6.98
C PRO A 6 -7.23 6.54 -7.90
N GLU A 7 -5.94 6.86 -7.91
CA GLU A 7 -4.97 6.30 -8.87
C GLU A 7 -4.62 4.82 -8.65
N LEU A 8 -4.86 4.27 -7.45
CA LEU A 8 -4.68 2.84 -7.20
C LEU A 8 -5.87 1.98 -7.68
N TYR A 9 -6.94 2.60 -8.18
CA TYR A 9 -8.16 1.91 -8.63
C TYR A 9 -8.48 2.15 -10.12
N THR A 10 -7.65 2.93 -10.83
CA THR A 10 -7.77 3.20 -12.28
C THR A 10 -7.24 2.06 -13.15
N ARG A 11 -7.67 0.83 -12.87
CA ARG A 11 -7.66 -0.25 -13.87
C ARG A 11 -9.02 -0.93 -13.87
N GLY A 12 -9.99 -0.24 -14.47
CA GLY A 12 -11.32 -0.75 -14.78
C GLY A 12 -12.40 -0.12 -13.92
N GLU A 13 -13.08 0.87 -14.50
CA GLU A 13 -14.47 1.28 -14.25
C GLU A 13 -15.18 0.60 -13.06
N VAL A 14 -15.08 1.17 -11.86
CA VAL A 14 -16.06 0.90 -10.80
C VAL A 14 -16.47 2.24 -10.22
N ALA A 15 -17.71 2.65 -10.52
CA ALA A 15 -18.37 3.71 -9.79
C ALA A 15 -18.27 3.40 -8.29
N LEU A 16 -17.86 4.40 -7.48
CA LEU A 16 -17.76 4.29 -6.02
C LEU A 16 -18.98 3.55 -5.46
N ASP A 17 -18.81 2.26 -5.16
CA ASP A 17 -19.85 1.49 -4.51
C ASP A 17 -19.97 2.01 -3.08
N GLN A 18 -21.17 2.48 -2.70
CA GLN A 18 -21.46 2.96 -1.35
C GLN A 18 -21.05 1.91 -0.31
N GLN A 19 -21.15 0.62 -0.67
CA GLN A 19 -20.74 -0.50 0.18
C GLN A 19 -19.23 -0.49 0.48
N LEU A 20 -18.39 -0.19 -0.51
CA LEU A 20 -16.93 -0.13 -0.33
C LEU A 20 -16.53 1.06 0.57
N THR A 21 -17.22 2.19 0.41
CA THR A 21 -16.99 3.38 1.25
C THR A 21 -17.35 3.11 2.70
N ASP A 22 -18.48 2.45 2.95
CA ASP A 22 -18.91 2.12 4.31
C ASP A 22 -18.02 1.05 4.94
N LEU A 23 -17.52 0.10 4.15
CA LEU A 23 -16.55 -0.89 4.61
C LEU A 23 -15.22 -0.23 5.04
N TYR A 24 -14.69 0.69 4.23
CA TYR A 24 -13.48 1.44 4.57
C TYR A 24 -13.66 2.22 5.88
N ARG A 25 -14.80 2.88 6.07
CA ARG A 25 -15.12 3.59 7.32
C ARG A 25 -15.13 2.67 8.54
N GLN A 26 -15.59 1.43 8.41
CA GLN A 26 -15.56 0.45 9.49
C GLN A 26 -14.14 -0.05 9.80
N LEU A 27 -13.27 -0.10 8.79
CA LEU A 27 -11.88 -0.55 8.95
C LEU A 27 -10.95 0.53 9.46
N LEU A 28 -11.27 1.81 9.23
CA LEU A 28 -10.44 2.95 9.56
C LEU A 28 -9.91 2.92 11.02
N PRO A 29 -10.72 2.65 12.06
CA PRO A 29 -10.22 2.61 13.43
C PRO A 29 -9.16 1.52 13.65
N ALA A 30 -9.31 0.37 12.98
CA ALA A 30 -8.34 -0.72 13.06
C ALA A 30 -7.04 -0.38 12.33
N LEU A 31 -7.14 0.28 11.18
CA LEU A 31 -5.98 0.76 10.41
C LEU A 31 -5.22 1.83 11.18
N GLU A 32 -5.91 2.82 11.76
CA GLU A 32 -5.31 3.88 12.59
C GLU A 32 -4.61 3.29 13.83
N SER A 33 -5.28 2.38 14.54
CA SER A 33 -4.70 1.69 15.69
C SER A 33 -3.45 0.91 15.29
N LYS A 34 -3.49 0.24 14.13
CA LYS A 34 -2.35 -0.54 13.64
C LYS A 34 -1.19 0.34 13.20
N LYS A 35 -1.47 1.46 12.55
CA LYS A 35 -0.48 2.48 12.22
C LYS A 35 0.23 2.96 13.47
N GLN A 36 -0.53 3.35 14.50
CA GLN A 36 0.03 3.83 15.76
C GLN A 36 0.91 2.78 16.45
N GLU A 37 0.49 1.51 16.44
CA GLU A 37 1.28 0.38 16.96
C GLU A 37 2.62 0.25 16.22
N LEU A 38 2.60 0.27 14.88
CA LEU A 38 3.82 0.17 14.08
C LEU A 38 4.71 1.40 14.23
N THR A 39 4.13 2.60 14.26
CA THR A 39 4.87 3.84 14.56
C THR A 39 5.53 3.80 15.93
N PHE A 40 4.85 3.26 16.94
CA PHE A 40 5.41 3.06 18.27
C PHE A 40 6.63 2.13 18.26
N TYR A 41 6.63 1.10 17.39
CA TYR A 41 7.80 0.23 17.18
C TYR A 41 8.92 0.88 16.33
N GLY A 42 8.79 2.14 15.94
CA GLY A 42 9.80 2.90 15.19
C GLY A 42 9.55 2.97 13.68
N TYR A 43 8.39 2.54 13.20
CA TYR A 43 8.05 2.58 11.77
C TYR A 43 7.19 3.82 11.45
N SER A 44 7.83 4.97 11.27
CA SER A 44 7.18 6.29 11.20
C SER A 44 6.60 6.68 9.84
N GLU A 45 6.92 5.96 8.76
CA GLU A 45 6.52 6.34 7.38
C GLU A 45 5.32 5.53 6.85
N ILE A 46 4.59 4.83 7.72
CA ILE A 46 3.48 3.95 7.32
C ILE A 46 2.18 4.74 7.27
N THR A 47 1.45 4.63 6.16
CA THR A 47 0.10 5.19 6.01
C THR A 47 -0.99 4.13 6.17
N GLU A 48 -2.23 4.56 6.47
CA GLU A 48 -3.40 3.69 6.49
C GLU A 48 -3.62 3.04 5.10
N GLU A 49 -3.32 3.76 4.03
CA GLU A 49 -3.40 3.26 2.66
C GLU A 49 -2.41 2.11 2.41
N ASP A 50 -1.17 2.21 2.89
CA ASP A 50 -0.17 1.15 2.75
C ASP A 50 -0.60 -0.13 3.45
N LEU A 51 -1.19 0.01 4.65
CA LEU A 51 -1.73 -1.12 5.41
C LEU A 51 -2.91 -1.76 4.70
N LEU A 52 -3.84 -0.96 4.18
CA LEU A 52 -4.97 -1.49 3.43
C LEU A 52 -4.50 -2.23 2.16
N LYS A 53 -3.57 -1.63 1.41
CA LYS A 53 -2.98 -2.23 0.22
C LYS A 53 -2.35 -3.58 0.55
N TYR A 54 -1.53 -3.65 1.62
CA TYR A 54 -0.94 -4.90 2.10
C TYR A 54 -1.99 -5.99 2.36
N VAL A 55 -3.07 -5.66 3.07
CA VAL A 55 -4.10 -6.65 3.42
C VAL A 55 -4.82 -7.15 2.18
N VAL A 56 -5.18 -6.26 1.25
CA VAL A 56 -5.82 -6.62 -0.01
C VAL A 56 -4.92 -7.53 -0.85
N GLU A 57 -3.65 -7.18 -1.02
CA GLU A 57 -2.71 -7.90 -1.89
C GLU A 57 -2.19 -9.22 -1.30
N LYS A 58 -2.12 -9.33 0.03
CA LYS A 58 -1.61 -10.55 0.69
C LYS A 58 -2.70 -11.40 1.31
N LYS A 59 -3.53 -10.83 2.18
CA LYS A 59 -4.51 -11.60 2.96
C LYS A 59 -5.79 -11.85 2.18
N TRP A 60 -6.21 -10.91 1.33
CA TRP A 60 -7.49 -10.99 0.60
C TRP A 60 -7.34 -11.32 -0.88
N ARG A 61 -6.12 -11.55 -1.37
CA ARG A 61 -5.83 -11.86 -2.79
C ARG A 61 -6.71 -12.95 -3.41
N LYS A 62 -7.11 -13.95 -2.61
CA LYS A 62 -7.93 -15.09 -3.04
C LYS A 62 -9.31 -15.11 -2.40
N LYS A 63 -9.69 -14.06 -1.67
CA LYS A 63 -10.97 -13.96 -0.98
C LYS A 63 -11.92 -13.07 -1.79
N ASP A 64 -13.21 -13.37 -1.69
CA ASP A 64 -14.25 -12.47 -2.20
C ASP A 64 -14.55 -11.40 -1.15
N ILE A 65 -14.07 -10.18 -1.40
CA ILE A 65 -14.20 -9.04 -0.47
C ILE A 65 -15.68 -8.72 -0.19
N SER A 66 -16.57 -8.93 -1.18
CA SER A 66 -18.00 -8.66 -1.04
C SER A 66 -18.71 -9.65 -0.12
N ALA A 67 -18.16 -10.86 0.04
CA ALA A 67 -18.71 -11.90 0.90
C ALA A 67 -18.15 -11.87 2.33
N MET A 68 -17.02 -11.19 2.53
CA MET A 68 -16.34 -11.12 3.83
C MET A 68 -17.09 -10.25 4.83
N ARG A 69 -17.10 -10.67 6.10
CA ARG A 69 -17.69 -9.88 7.18
C ARG A 69 -16.71 -8.83 7.70
N SER A 70 -17.21 -7.69 8.15
CA SER A 70 -16.39 -6.59 8.65
C SER A 70 -15.50 -6.98 9.83
N TYR A 71 -15.99 -7.82 10.76
CA TYR A 71 -15.17 -8.29 11.88
C TYR A 71 -13.98 -9.17 11.43
N GLU A 72 -14.13 -9.93 10.35
CA GLU A 72 -13.04 -10.75 9.79
C GLU A 72 -11.98 -9.86 9.19
N MET A 73 -12.41 -8.82 8.47
CA MET A 73 -11.49 -7.84 7.88
C MET A 73 -10.74 -7.04 8.95
N ILE A 74 -11.45 -6.60 10.00
CA ILE A 74 -10.83 -5.91 11.16
C ILE A 74 -9.82 -6.83 11.84
N SER A 75 -10.15 -8.11 12.04
CA SER A 75 -9.23 -9.09 12.59
C SER A 75 -7.99 -9.29 11.71
N ASP A 76 -8.18 -9.37 10.39
CA ASP A 76 -7.08 -9.50 9.42
C ASP A 76 -6.11 -8.29 9.49
N VAL A 77 -6.62 -7.08 9.71
CA VAL A 77 -5.83 -5.86 9.94
C VAL A 77 -5.08 -5.90 11.26
N LEU A 78 -5.77 -6.19 12.37
CA LEU A 78 -5.15 -6.17 13.71
C LEU A 78 -4.09 -7.25 13.90
N THR A 79 -4.19 -8.35 13.15
CA THR A 79 -3.21 -9.46 13.16
C THR A 79 -1.96 -9.22 12.30
N ILE A 80 -1.84 -8.07 11.61
CA ILE A 80 -0.60 -7.72 10.90
C ILE A 80 0.56 -7.68 11.91
N THR A 81 1.71 -8.22 11.56
CA THR A 81 2.93 -8.02 12.35
C THR A 81 3.88 -7.10 11.60
N ALA A 82 4.71 -6.34 12.34
CA ALA A 82 5.73 -5.49 11.74
C ALA A 82 6.63 -6.27 10.78
N ALA A 83 7.06 -7.47 11.17
CA ALA A 83 7.90 -8.33 10.33
C ALA A 83 7.23 -8.71 9.00
N GLN A 84 5.95 -9.08 9.03
CA GLN A 84 5.18 -9.41 7.81
C GLN A 84 4.99 -8.21 6.90
N PHE A 85 4.69 -7.05 7.47
CA PHE A 85 4.50 -5.81 6.71
C PHE A 85 5.82 -5.37 6.05
N MET A 86 6.93 -5.35 6.81
CA MET A 86 8.24 -4.95 6.28
C MET A 86 8.76 -5.86 5.18
N THR A 87 8.60 -7.18 5.34
CA THR A 87 9.01 -8.14 4.31
C THR A 87 8.26 -7.88 3.01
N HIS A 88 6.98 -7.52 3.09
CA HIS A 88 6.19 -7.16 1.94
C HIS A 88 6.67 -5.86 1.29
N THR A 89 6.77 -4.78 2.07
CA THR A 89 7.17 -3.47 1.55
C THR A 89 8.54 -3.52 0.89
N GLN A 90 9.51 -4.25 1.46
CA GLN A 90 10.82 -4.45 0.84
C GLN A 90 10.74 -5.26 -0.46
N THR A 91 9.95 -6.33 -0.49
CA THR A 91 9.78 -7.17 -1.69
C THR A 91 9.10 -6.38 -2.82
N GLU A 92 8.08 -5.59 -2.49
CA GLU A 92 7.37 -4.75 -3.46
C GLU A 92 8.25 -3.60 -3.95
N ALA A 93 9.04 -2.96 -3.08
CA ALA A 93 10.02 -1.95 -3.48
C ALA A 93 11.09 -2.53 -4.42
N GLN A 94 11.51 -3.78 -4.22
CA GLN A 94 12.42 -4.47 -5.13
C GLN A 94 11.77 -4.77 -6.49
N ARG A 95 10.52 -5.23 -6.49
CA ARG A 95 9.75 -5.46 -7.73
C ARG A 95 9.55 -4.17 -8.52
N HIS A 96 9.14 -3.11 -7.85
CA HIS A 96 9.02 -1.80 -8.47
C HIS A 96 10.37 -1.15 -8.80
N SER A 97 11.48 -1.56 -8.17
CA SER A 97 12.80 -1.11 -8.61
C SER A 97 13.18 -1.67 -9.98
N GLU A 98 12.67 -2.86 -10.34
CA GLU A 98 12.78 -3.38 -11.71
C GLU A 98 11.97 -2.51 -12.69
N ASP A 99 10.81 -1.98 -12.27
CA ASP A 99 10.02 -1.00 -13.05
C ASP A 99 10.70 0.39 -13.13
N VAL A 100 11.36 0.84 -12.05
CA VAL A 100 12.10 2.12 -11.98
C VAL A 100 13.39 2.09 -12.83
N LEU A 101 13.89 0.90 -13.18
CA LEU A 101 15.03 0.76 -14.07
C LEU A 101 14.69 0.93 -15.56
N GLU A 102 13.42 1.12 -15.93
CA GLU A 102 13.04 1.69 -17.23
C GLU A 102 13.32 3.20 -17.29
N LEU A 103 14.52 3.63 -16.88
CA LEU A 103 15.00 4.97 -17.23
C LEU A 103 15.25 5.00 -18.74
N SER A 104 14.82 6.08 -19.39
CA SER A 104 15.11 6.31 -20.80
C SER A 104 16.63 6.34 -21.04
N LYS A 105 17.06 5.95 -22.24
CA LYS A 105 18.50 5.91 -22.60
C LYS A 105 19.17 7.28 -22.38
N GLU A 106 18.38 8.33 -22.48
CA GLU A 106 18.74 9.73 -22.30
C GLU A 106 19.06 10.06 -20.82
N GLU A 107 18.30 9.52 -19.87
CA GLU A 107 18.54 9.67 -18.43
C GLU A 107 19.79 8.91 -17.97
N TRP A 108 20.02 7.72 -18.53
CA TRP A 108 21.27 6.97 -18.36
C TRP A 108 22.48 7.76 -18.86
N SER A 109 22.34 8.44 -20.00
CA SER A 109 23.42 9.27 -20.55
C SER A 109 23.80 10.42 -19.60
N VAL A 110 22.81 11.02 -18.92
CA VAL A 110 23.05 12.11 -17.95
C VAL A 110 23.74 11.60 -16.69
N LEU A 111 23.30 10.47 -16.13
CA LEU A 111 23.88 9.91 -14.89
C LEU A 111 25.32 9.40 -15.07
N PHE A 112 25.64 8.83 -16.23
CA PHE A 112 26.96 8.29 -16.54
C PHE A 112 27.83 9.24 -17.37
N SER A 113 27.38 10.47 -17.61
CA SER A 113 28.25 11.49 -18.19
C SER A 113 29.34 11.85 -17.19
N PRO A 114 30.62 11.80 -17.56
CA PRO A 114 31.68 12.29 -16.71
C PRO A 114 31.40 13.76 -16.41
N LYS A 115 31.40 14.12 -15.11
CA LYS A 115 31.32 15.52 -14.67
C LYS A 115 32.36 16.29 -15.46
N LYS A 116 31.94 17.23 -16.33
CA LYS A 116 32.89 18.12 -17.00
C LYS A 116 33.66 18.84 -15.90
N ALA A 117 34.93 18.48 -15.77
CA ALA A 117 35.88 19.24 -14.98
C ALA A 117 36.02 20.60 -15.67
N GLU A 118 35.61 21.64 -14.96
CA GLU A 118 35.93 23.03 -15.27
C GLU A 118 37.36 23.33 -14.81
#